data_AF-A0A2V1D6J7-F1
#
_entry.id   AF-A0A2V1D6J7-F1
#
_cell.length_a   1.000
_cell.length_b   1.000
_cell.length_c   1.000
_cell.angle_alpha   90.00
_cell.angle_beta   90.00
_cell.angle_gamma   90.00
#
_symmetry.space_group_name_H-M   'P 1'
#
loop_
_entity.id
_entity.type
_entity.pdbx_description
1 polymer ?
#
loop_
_entity_poly.entity_id
_entity_poly.type
_entity_poly.pdbx_seq_one_letter_code
_entity_poly.pdbx_strand_id
1 'polypeptide(L)'
;SEHELSFYEPYDVLYVRDKFPSVDEAIATRLGKLITRRRQLLAYRKGHQDKIQKNINKTHISQATTMKIATAVQSATKSVAEQTASEPTIRAESQKTRITNLTKATTTMEFFECNYCRLLPNITSDLAWRRHVLSDLQPYVCTFLECELSSHFFADRDAWYAHEKQHHR
;
A
#
# COMPACT_ATOMS: atom_id res chain seq x y z
N SER A 1 1.56 3.25 -15.37
CA SER A 1 1.79 1.80 -15.14
C SER A 1 3.14 1.60 -14.46
N GLU A 2 3.58 0.40 -14.04
CA GLU A 2 4.84 0.22 -13.25
C GLU A 2 6.09 0.85 -13.89
N HIS A 3 6.16 0.91 -15.23
CA HIS A 3 7.19 1.60 -16.01
C HIS A 3 7.18 3.14 -15.90
N GLU A 4 6.07 3.73 -15.49
CA GLU A 4 5.94 5.18 -15.30
C GLU A 4 6.64 5.64 -14.02
N LEU A 5 6.75 4.75 -13.03
CA LEU A 5 7.33 5.09 -11.73
C LEU A 5 8.86 5.07 -11.74
N SER A 6 9.51 4.40 -12.69
CA SER A 6 10.97 4.45 -12.84
C SER A 6 11.47 5.85 -13.19
N PHE A 7 10.61 6.70 -13.77
CA PHE A 7 10.92 8.12 -13.98
C PHE A 7 11.28 8.85 -12.69
N TYR A 8 10.75 8.41 -11.55
CA TYR A 8 11.04 9.04 -10.25
C TYR A 8 12.36 8.58 -9.62
N GLU A 9 13.05 7.57 -10.18
CA GLU A 9 14.29 7.02 -9.61
C GLU A 9 15.37 8.07 -9.36
N PRO A 10 15.72 8.95 -10.32
CA PRO A 10 16.73 9.98 -10.08
C PRO A 10 16.35 10.91 -8.92
N TYR A 11 15.06 11.23 -8.78
CA TYR A 11 14.55 12.09 -7.71
C TYR A 11 14.56 11.39 -6.36
N ASP A 12 14.23 10.09 -6.29
CA ASP A 12 14.32 9.31 -5.07
C ASP A 12 15.80 9.17 -4.61
N VAL A 13 16.76 9.06 -5.53
CA VAL A 13 18.20 9.08 -5.21
C VAL A 13 18.63 10.45 -4.68
N LEU A 14 18.27 11.54 -5.37
CA LEU A 14 18.55 12.90 -4.92
C LEU A 14 17.97 13.17 -3.53
N TYR A 15 16.72 12.73 -3.30
CA TYR A 15 16.08 12.85 -1.99
C TYR A 15 16.90 12.20 -0.86
N VAL A 16 17.44 11.00 -1.09
CA VAL A 16 18.27 10.33 -0.08
C VAL A 16 19.57 11.08 0.15
N ARG A 17 20.24 11.53 -0.93
CA ARG A 17 21.50 12.29 -0.85
C ARG A 17 21.32 13.60 -0.07
N ASP A 18 20.28 14.36 -0.38
CA ASP A 18 20.00 15.64 0.27
C ASP A 18 19.62 15.45 1.75
N LYS A 19 18.86 14.40 2.06
CA LYS A 19 18.42 14.11 3.42
C LYS A 19 19.51 13.51 4.30
N PHE A 20 20.45 12.79 3.71
CA PHE A 20 21.55 12.14 4.42
C PHE A 20 22.91 12.47 3.79
N PRO A 21 23.40 13.73 3.90
CA PRO A 21 24.59 14.18 3.17
C PRO A 21 25.89 13.44 3.53
N SER A 22 25.94 12.78 4.68
CA SER A 22 27.11 12.03 5.16
C SER A 22 27.09 10.55 4.80
N VAL A 23 26.04 10.06 4.15
CA VAL A 23 25.95 8.64 3.75
C VAL A 23 26.81 8.38 2.51
N ASP A 24 27.35 7.17 2.40
CA ASP A 24 28.09 6.74 1.22
C ASP A 24 27.21 6.82 -0.06
N GLU A 25 27.81 7.26 -1.18
CA GLU A 25 27.10 7.52 -2.43
C GLU A 25 26.45 6.24 -3.01
N ALA A 26 27.10 5.09 -2.87
CA ALA A 26 26.55 3.82 -3.33
C ALA A 26 25.37 3.39 -2.44
N ILE A 27 25.43 3.64 -1.13
CA ILE A 27 24.29 3.45 -0.23
C ILE A 27 23.14 4.40 -0.60
N ALA A 28 23.42 5.69 -0.83
CA ALA A 28 22.39 6.68 -1.20
C ALA A 28 21.66 6.27 -2.49
N THR A 29 22.44 5.92 -3.52
CA THR A 29 21.92 5.44 -4.81
C THR A 29 21.07 4.19 -4.64
N ARG A 30 21.56 3.20 -3.87
CA ARG A 30 20.82 1.96 -3.61
C ARG A 30 19.51 2.22 -2.88
N LEU A 31 19.52 3.05 -1.83
CA LEU A 31 18.31 3.41 -1.08
C LEU A 31 17.28 4.13 -1.95
N GLY A 32 17.72 5.07 -2.80
CA GLY A 32 16.84 5.75 -3.76
C GLY A 32 16.14 4.76 -4.70
N LYS A 33 16.89 3.85 -5.31
CA LYS A 33 16.33 2.75 -6.14
C LYS A 33 15.33 1.89 -5.39
N LEU A 34 15.61 1.57 -4.12
CA LEU A 34 14.71 0.79 -3.28
C LEU A 34 13.42 1.55 -2.93
N ILE A 35 13.47 2.88 -2.78
CA ILE A 35 12.26 3.71 -2.65
C ILE A 35 11.41 3.59 -3.92
N THR A 36 12.00 3.74 -5.11
CA THR A 36 11.28 3.62 -6.38
C THR A 36 10.65 2.23 -6.55
N ARG A 37 11.41 1.17 -6.26
CA ARG A 37 10.91 -0.21 -6.31
C ARG A 37 9.73 -0.43 -5.35
N ARG A 38 9.76 0.18 -4.16
CA ARG A 38 8.63 0.15 -3.22
C ARG A 38 7.39 0.85 -3.77
N ARG A 39 7.55 2.01 -4.44
CA ARG A 39 6.42 2.69 -5.11
C ARG A 39 5.78 1.81 -6.18
N GLN A 40 6.61 1.15 -6.99
CA GLN A 40 6.14 0.19 -8.01
C GLN A 40 5.35 -0.96 -7.37
N LEU A 41 5.87 -1.57 -6.31
CA LEU A 41 5.19 -2.66 -5.60
C LEU A 41 3.82 -2.23 -5.04
N LEU A 42 3.72 -1.04 -4.45
CA LEU A 42 2.45 -0.52 -3.95
C LEU A 42 1.46 -0.21 -5.09
N ALA A 43 1.95 0.34 -6.21
CA ALA A 43 1.12 0.58 -7.40
C ALA A 43 0.62 -0.73 -8.02
N TYR A 44 1.48 -1.76 -8.09
CA TYR A 44 1.11 -3.11 -8.51
C TYR A 44 -0.01 -3.68 -7.65
N ARG A 45 0.17 -3.66 -6.32
CA ARG A 45 -0.82 -4.16 -5.36
C ARG A 45 -2.16 -3.46 -5.53
N LYS A 46 -2.15 -2.13 -5.68
CA LYS A 46 -3.35 -1.33 -5.96
C LYS A 46 -4.03 -1.77 -7.26
N GLY A 47 -3.28 -1.83 -8.36
CA GLY A 47 -3.83 -2.23 -9.66
C GLY A 47 -4.34 -3.68 -9.68
N HIS A 48 -3.71 -4.59 -8.94
CA HIS A 48 -4.16 -5.97 -8.77
C HIS A 48 -5.49 -6.01 -8.00
N GLN A 49 -5.58 -5.33 -6.87
CA GLN A 49 -6.80 -5.21 -6.06
C GLN A 49 -7.98 -4.65 -6.87
N ASP A 50 -7.75 -3.57 -7.63
CA ASP A 50 -8.78 -2.97 -8.50
C ASP A 50 -9.31 -3.97 -9.54
N LYS A 51 -8.45 -4.85 -10.07
CA LYS A 51 -8.85 -5.91 -11.02
C LYS A 51 -9.69 -6.98 -10.33
N ILE A 52 -9.28 -7.42 -9.14
CA ILE A 52 -10.05 -8.41 -8.35
C ILE A 52 -11.43 -7.84 -8.01
N GLN A 53 -11.51 -6.60 -7.53
CA GLN A 53 -12.78 -5.96 -7.19
C GLN A 53 -13.71 -5.81 -8.41
N LYS A 54 -13.15 -5.42 -9.57
CA LYS A 54 -13.90 -5.38 -10.84
C LYS A 54 -14.42 -6.75 -11.25
N ASN A 55 -13.65 -7.81 -11.06
CA ASN A 55 -14.09 -9.18 -11.37
C ASN A 55 -15.21 -9.64 -10.43
N ILE A 56 -15.12 -9.36 -9.13
CA ILE A 56 -16.19 -9.64 -8.16
C ILE A 56 -17.48 -8.92 -8.57
N ASN A 57 -17.39 -7.62 -8.89
CA ASN A 57 -18.54 -6.83 -9.32
C ASN A 57 -19.15 -7.36 -10.62
N LYS A 58 -18.32 -7.78 -11.59
CA LYS A 58 -18.81 -8.43 -12.84
C LYS A 58 -19.56 -9.72 -12.55
N THR A 59 -19.04 -10.59 -11.68
CA THR A 59 -19.73 -11.84 -11.30
C THR A 59 -21.07 -11.57 -10.62
N HIS A 60 -21.14 -10.59 -9.72
CA HIS A 60 -22.39 -10.17 -9.09
C HIS A 60 -23.39 -9.56 -10.10
N ILE A 61 -22.92 -8.79 -11.08
CA ILE A 61 -23.77 -8.26 -12.17
C ILE A 61 -24.28 -9.39 -13.07
N SER A 62 -23.45 -10.39 -13.39
CA SER A 62 -23.87 -11.56 -14.17
C SER A 62 -24.91 -12.40 -13.42
N GLN A 63 -24.74 -12.64 -12.12
CA GLN A 63 -25.72 -13.34 -11.29
C GLN A 63 -27.02 -12.53 -11.11
N ALA A 64 -26.92 -11.20 -10.97
CA ALA A 64 -28.09 -10.33 -10.94
C ALA A 64 -28.82 -10.26 -12.29
N THR A 65 -28.10 -10.35 -13.41
CA THR A 65 -28.69 -10.37 -14.76
C THR A 65 -29.46 -11.67 -15.02
N THR A 66 -29.03 -12.81 -14.44
CA THR A 66 -29.80 -14.06 -14.49
C THR A 66 -31.08 -14.02 -13.64
N MET A 67 -31.16 -13.15 -12.62
CA MET A 67 -32.38 -12.98 -11.80
C MET A 67 -33.30 -11.84 -12.26
N LYS A 68 -32.87 -11.00 -13.22
CA LYS A 68 -33.61 -9.83 -13.72
C LYS A 68 -34.45 -10.10 -14.99
N ILE A 69 -34.88 -11.34 -15.21
CA ILE A 69 -36.07 -11.60 -16.07
C ILE A 69 -37.37 -11.33 -15.28
N ALA A 70 -37.31 -11.22 -13.95
CA ALA A 70 -38.43 -10.72 -13.16
C ALA A 70 -38.17 -9.26 -12.73
N THR A 71 -39.14 -8.39 -12.99
CA THR A 71 -39.26 -7.00 -12.50
C THR A 71 -38.40 -5.92 -13.17
N ALA A 72 -38.97 -5.33 -14.22
CA ALA A 72 -38.69 -3.98 -14.65
C ALA A 72 -39.27 -2.96 -13.63
N VAL A 73 -38.56 -1.84 -13.40
CA VAL A 73 -39.05 -0.44 -13.40
C VAL A 73 -37.96 0.51 -12.82
N GLN A 74 -37.40 1.31 -13.73
CA GLN A 74 -36.92 2.71 -13.68
C GLN A 74 -36.41 3.35 -12.36
N SER A 75 -35.19 3.90 -12.37
CA SER A 75 -34.93 5.35 -12.59
C SER A 75 -33.49 5.77 -12.24
N ALA A 76 -32.96 6.70 -13.02
CA ALA A 76 -31.59 7.21 -13.00
C ALA A 76 -31.39 8.38 -12.02
N THR A 77 -30.15 8.59 -11.54
CA THR A 77 -29.47 9.91 -11.50
C THR A 77 -27.96 9.74 -11.33
N LYS A 78 -27.19 10.54 -12.08
CA LYS A 78 -25.73 10.71 -12.03
C LYS A 78 -25.37 11.75 -10.96
N SER A 79 -24.18 11.68 -10.35
CA SER A 79 -23.35 12.88 -10.16
C SER A 79 -21.87 12.54 -9.90
N VAL A 80 -21.03 13.38 -10.46
CA VAL A 80 -19.56 13.42 -10.45
C VAL A 80 -19.10 14.24 -9.24
N ALA A 81 -17.99 13.87 -8.61
CA ALA A 81 -17.18 14.83 -7.86
C ALA A 81 -15.69 14.45 -7.92
N GLU A 82 -14.90 15.48 -8.20
CA GLU A 82 -13.50 15.51 -8.59
C GLU A 82 -12.68 16.14 -7.44
N GLN A 83 -11.35 16.24 -7.63
CA GLN A 83 -10.37 17.03 -6.84
C GLN A 83 -9.71 16.29 -5.66
N THR A 84 -8.42 16.45 -5.33
CA THR A 84 -7.27 17.22 -5.85
C THR A 84 -6.01 16.63 -5.18
N ALA A 85 -4.85 16.85 -5.79
CA ALA A 85 -3.55 16.35 -5.32
C ALA A 85 -3.00 17.13 -4.11
N SER A 86 -2.33 16.44 -3.19
CA SER A 86 -1.36 17.03 -2.26
C SER A 86 -0.31 15.98 -1.83
N GLU A 87 0.92 16.46 -1.71
CA GLU A 87 2.21 15.79 -1.52
C GLU A 87 2.37 15.03 -0.16
N PRO A 88 3.04 13.86 -0.10
CA PRO A 88 3.16 13.13 1.17
C PRO A 88 4.46 13.48 1.92
N THR A 89 4.33 14.27 2.98
CA THR A 89 5.33 14.28 4.07
C THR A 89 4.96 13.18 5.08
N ILE A 90 5.91 12.32 5.45
CA ILE A 90 5.72 11.25 6.43
C ILE A 90 5.54 11.86 7.84
N ARG A 91 4.33 12.32 8.13
CA ARG A 91 3.78 12.35 9.49
C ARG A 91 2.54 11.49 9.41
N ALA A 92 2.62 10.25 9.90
CA ALA A 92 1.47 9.37 9.99
C ALA A 92 0.54 9.89 11.10
N GLU A 93 -0.16 10.99 10.80
CA GLU A 93 -1.33 11.39 11.53
C GLU A 93 -2.37 10.31 11.28
N SER A 94 -2.91 9.73 12.36
CA SER A 94 -3.92 8.69 12.31
C SER A 94 -5.09 9.20 11.48
N GLN A 95 -5.17 8.80 10.21
CA GLN A 95 -6.26 9.16 9.32
C GLN A 95 -7.53 8.50 9.84
N LYS A 96 -8.26 9.23 10.68
CA LYS A 96 -9.59 8.88 11.15
C LYS A 96 -10.53 9.07 9.98
N THR A 97 -10.89 8.02 9.26
CA THR A 97 -12.02 8.14 8.33
C THR A 97 -12.74 6.82 8.05
N ARG A 98 -14.06 6.91 8.27
CA ARG A 98 -15.09 5.88 8.22
C ARG A 98 -15.46 5.49 6.79
N ILE A 99 -15.79 4.21 6.61
CA ILE A 99 -16.75 3.77 5.59
C ILE A 99 -17.74 2.80 6.25
N THR A 100 -19.03 3.07 6.09
CA THR A 100 -20.14 2.25 6.57
C THR A 100 -20.55 1.23 5.51
N ASN A 101 -20.44 -0.07 5.80
CA ASN A 101 -21.16 -1.09 5.05
C ASN A 101 -22.26 -1.69 5.94
N LEU A 102 -23.50 -1.43 5.55
CA LEU A 102 -24.71 -1.87 6.23
C LEU A 102 -25.05 -3.30 5.77
N THR A 103 -24.92 -4.28 6.67
CA THR A 103 -25.59 -5.58 6.51
C THR A 103 -26.65 -5.72 7.60
N LYS A 104 -27.81 -6.25 7.20
CA LYS A 104 -29.03 -6.26 8.00
C LYS A 104 -28.83 -7.15 9.25
N ALA A 105 -29.28 -6.62 10.39
CA ALA A 105 -29.31 -7.18 11.75
C ALA A 105 -28.05 -6.94 12.62
N THR A 106 -28.19 -5.96 13.53
CA THR A 106 -27.51 -5.78 14.84
C THR A 106 -25.98 -5.77 14.89
N THR A 107 -25.45 -4.61 15.29
CA THR A 107 -24.03 -4.25 15.51
C THR A 107 -23.28 -3.91 14.23
N THR A 108 -23.23 -2.60 13.91
CA THR A 108 -22.33 -2.03 12.91
C THR A 108 -20.88 -2.34 13.27
N MET A 109 -20.30 -3.37 12.66
CA MET A 109 -18.87 -3.67 12.75
C MET A 109 -18.15 -2.80 11.70
N GLU A 110 -17.53 -1.71 12.15
CA GLU A 110 -16.74 -0.83 11.29
C GLU A 110 -15.45 -1.58 10.88
N PHE A 111 -15.37 -2.04 9.63
CA PHE A 111 -14.14 -2.61 9.06
C PHE A 111 -13.34 -1.50 8.36
N PHE A 112 -12.02 -1.48 8.58
CA PHE A 112 -11.11 -0.50 7.99
C PHE A 112 -10.39 -1.09 6.77
N GLU A 113 -10.40 -0.39 5.63
CA GLU A 113 -9.62 -0.75 4.46
C GLU A 113 -8.20 -0.20 4.58
N CYS A 114 -7.20 -1.07 4.52
CA CYS A 114 -5.82 -0.62 4.48
C CYS A 114 -5.50 0.08 3.16
N ASN A 115 -5.06 1.35 3.22
CA ASN A 115 -4.68 2.10 2.02
C ASN A 115 -3.48 1.51 1.26
N TYR A 116 -2.68 0.63 1.89
CA TYR A 116 -1.48 0.04 1.31
C TYR A 116 -1.73 -1.34 0.69
N CYS A 117 -2.27 -2.31 1.44
CA CYS A 117 -2.61 -3.62 0.86
C CYS A 117 -4.03 -3.70 0.28
N ARG A 118 -4.93 -2.75 0.57
CA ARG A 118 -6.34 -2.70 0.13
C ARG A 118 -7.19 -3.87 0.62
N LEU A 119 -6.74 -4.56 1.67
CA LEU A 119 -7.52 -5.58 2.36
C LEU A 119 -8.32 -4.95 3.50
N LEU A 120 -9.33 -5.69 3.98
CA LEU A 120 -10.07 -5.44 5.22
C LEU A 120 -9.53 -6.35 6.32
N PRO A 121 -8.35 -6.07 6.89
CA PRO A 121 -7.77 -6.95 7.90
C PRO A 121 -8.61 -6.86 9.19
N ASN A 122 -8.81 -8.00 9.84
CA ASN A 122 -9.44 -8.04 11.16
C ASN A 122 -8.40 -7.63 12.21
N ILE A 123 -8.28 -6.33 12.45
CA ILE A 123 -7.30 -5.72 13.36
C ILE A 123 -8.04 -5.04 14.50
N THR A 124 -7.73 -5.44 15.72
CA THR A 124 -8.44 -5.02 16.93
C THR A 124 -7.62 -4.08 17.83
N SER A 125 -6.38 -3.75 17.44
CA SER A 125 -5.52 -2.85 18.21
C SER A 125 -4.62 -1.98 17.33
N ASP A 126 -4.28 -0.79 17.82
CA ASP A 126 -3.35 0.14 17.17
C ASP A 126 -1.96 -0.48 16.93
N LEU A 127 -1.51 -1.34 17.83
CA LEU A 127 -0.22 -2.02 17.68
C LEU A 127 -0.26 -3.02 16.51
N ALA A 128 -1.33 -3.80 16.41
CA ALA A 128 -1.54 -4.70 15.28
C ALA A 128 -1.72 -3.92 13.96
N TRP A 129 -2.39 -2.76 14.00
CA TRP A 129 -2.51 -1.85 12.87
C TRP A 129 -1.14 -1.36 12.37
N ARG A 130 -0.30 -0.84 13.27
CA ARG A 130 1.05 -0.36 12.92
C ARG A 130 1.92 -1.48 12.37
N ARG A 131 1.87 -2.68 12.97
CA ARG A 131 2.61 -3.86 12.47
C ARG A 131 2.17 -4.24 11.06
N HIS A 132 0.86 -4.26 10.81
CA HIS A 132 0.30 -4.52 9.49
C HIS A 132 0.80 -3.52 8.45
N VAL A 133 0.69 -2.22 8.74
CA VAL A 133 1.16 -1.17 7.82
C VAL A 133 2.67 -1.28 7.54
N LEU A 134 3.49 -1.56 8.56
CA LEU A 134 4.93 -1.77 8.36
C LEU A 134 5.21 -3.01 7.50
N SER A 135 4.47 -4.10 7.72
CA SER A 135 4.56 -5.30 6.88
C SER A 135 4.22 -5.02 5.43
N ASP A 136 3.21 -4.18 5.17
CA ASP A 136 2.84 -3.81 3.82
C ASP A 136 3.89 -2.90 3.17
N LEU A 137 4.42 -1.92 3.94
CA LEU A 137 5.44 -1.00 3.43
C LEU A 137 6.80 -1.67 3.22
N GLN A 138 7.11 -2.72 3.99
CA GLN A 138 8.42 -3.38 4.05
C GLN A 138 9.56 -2.34 4.11
N PRO A 139 9.61 -1.49 5.15
CA PRO A 139 10.48 -0.31 5.19
C PRO A 139 11.95 -0.64 5.46
N TYR A 140 12.24 -1.84 5.95
CA TYR A 140 13.58 -2.23 6.42
C TYR A 140 14.41 -2.86 5.31
N VAL A 141 15.65 -2.42 5.18
CA VAL A 141 16.63 -2.90 4.18
C VAL A 141 18.01 -2.92 4.81
N CYS A 142 18.87 -3.83 4.38
CA CYS A 142 20.25 -3.90 4.88
C CYS A 142 21.08 -2.75 4.29
N THR A 143 21.86 -2.06 5.14
CA THR A 143 22.65 -0.88 4.75
C THR A 143 24.12 -1.20 4.46
N PHE A 144 24.59 -2.41 4.76
CA PHE A 144 25.95 -2.84 4.43
C PHE A 144 26.13 -2.99 2.91
N LEU A 145 27.23 -2.46 2.37
CA LEU A 145 27.48 -2.42 0.92
C LEU A 145 27.57 -3.82 0.32
N GLU A 146 28.39 -4.68 0.92
CA GLU A 146 28.71 -6.03 0.44
C GLU A 146 27.72 -7.10 0.95
N CYS A 147 26.51 -6.72 1.33
CA CYS A 147 25.50 -7.68 1.79
C CYS A 147 24.71 -8.25 0.61
N GLU A 148 24.64 -9.58 0.51
CA GLU A 148 23.83 -10.28 -0.50
C GLU A 148 22.33 -9.91 -0.43
N LEU A 149 21.85 -9.56 0.77
CA LEU A 149 20.47 -9.15 1.03
C LEU A 149 20.30 -7.62 1.02
N SER A 150 21.23 -6.86 0.44
CA SER A 150 21.14 -5.40 0.41
C SER A 150 19.93 -4.83 -0.33
N SER A 151 19.37 -5.62 -1.25
CA SER A 151 18.19 -5.26 -2.05
C SER A 151 16.91 -5.96 -1.57
N HIS A 152 16.99 -6.67 -0.44
CA HIS A 152 15.87 -7.39 0.17
C HIS A 152 15.07 -6.44 1.08
N PHE A 153 13.74 -6.52 0.99
CA PHE A 153 12.83 -5.78 1.86
C PHE A 153 12.32 -6.68 2.99
N PHE A 154 12.71 -6.38 4.22
CA PHE A 154 12.21 -7.08 5.39
C PHE A 154 10.83 -6.50 5.77
N ALA A 155 9.86 -7.39 5.98
CA ALA A 155 8.49 -7.00 6.34
C ALA A 155 8.39 -6.53 7.80
N ASP A 156 9.22 -7.08 8.67
CA ASP A 156 9.24 -6.75 10.09
C ASP A 156 10.63 -6.32 10.56
N ARG A 157 10.63 -5.58 11.66
CA ARG A 157 11.85 -5.02 12.26
C ARG A 157 12.74 -6.11 12.83
N ASP A 158 12.14 -7.15 13.42
CA ASP A 158 12.87 -8.16 14.16
C ASP A 158 13.68 -9.05 13.21
N ALA A 159 13.14 -9.37 12.03
CA ALA A 159 13.83 -10.08 10.97
C ALA A 159 15.02 -9.26 10.40
N TRP A 160 14.83 -7.96 10.17
CA TRP A 160 15.93 -7.09 9.76
C TRP A 160 17.02 -7.00 10.84
N TYR A 161 16.64 -6.83 12.11
CA TYR A 161 17.58 -6.74 13.21
C TYR A 161 18.33 -8.06 13.44
N ALA A 162 17.64 -9.19 13.36
CA ALA A 162 18.23 -10.51 13.43
C ALA A 162 19.25 -10.73 12.30
N HIS A 163 18.90 -10.32 11.06
CA HIS A 163 19.83 -10.33 9.94
C HIS A 163 21.08 -9.48 10.23
N GLU A 164 20.92 -8.24 10.68
CA GLU A 164 22.06 -7.39 11.02
C GLU A 164 22.95 -8.02 12.09
N LYS A 165 22.34 -8.58 13.15
CA LYS A 165 23.06 -9.21 14.25
C LYS A 165 23.79 -10.48 13.84
N GLN A 166 23.27 -11.26 12.90
CA GLN A 166 23.88 -12.54 12.52
C GLN A 166 24.98 -12.39 11.48
N HIS A 167 24.88 -11.37 10.62
CA HIS A 167 25.77 -11.24 9.45
C HIS A 167 26.77 -10.10 9.55
N HIS A 168 26.53 -9.10 10.42
CA HIS A 168 27.33 -7.86 10.43
C HIS A 168 27.78 -7.37 11.81
N ARG A 169 27.22 -7.87 12.92
CA ARG A 169 27.47 -7.36 14.28
C ARG A 169 27.77 -8.45 15.30
#